data_AF-A0A542Q535-F1
#
_entry.id   AF-A0A542Q535-F1
#
_cell.length_a   1.000
_cell.length_b   1.000
_cell.length_c   1.000
_cell.angle_alpha   90.00
_cell.angle_beta   90.00
_cell.angle_gamma   90.00
#
_symmetry.space_group_name_H-M   'P 1'
#
loop_
_entity.id
_entity.type
_entity.pdbx_description
1 polymer ?
#
loop_
_entity_poly.entity_id
_entity_poly.type
_entity_poly.pdbx_seq_one_letter_code
_entity_poly.pdbx_strand_id
1 'polypeptide(L)'
;MNHMQRTLVIDASVARSAGGTENPISKACRDFMEEILHVGHYVALNQALLKEWQKHRSNYSLQWLSYMQRRGKVRLVRCPETRNRILTNCVNGTDAITSNQKDAVRKDFLLLHCAWASDELVSSMDEKMRKLLSILALECAEIGSVTWVNPARAEDKAVGWVKAGARTEEDRKLRSWNAPT
;
A
#
# COMPACT_ATOMS: atom_id res chain seq x y z
N MET A 1 11.45 -3.84 -23.97
CA MET A 1 10.02 -3.66 -23.64
C MET A 1 9.89 -2.50 -22.67
N ASN A 2 9.27 -1.39 -23.05
CA ASN A 2 8.95 -0.31 -22.12
C ASN A 2 8.00 -0.86 -21.05
N HIS A 3 8.53 -1.16 -19.86
CA HIS A 3 7.67 -1.49 -18.72
C HIS A 3 6.93 -0.20 -18.35
N MET A 4 5.59 -0.24 -18.37
CA MET A 4 4.79 0.89 -17.90
C MET A 4 5.17 1.17 -16.44
N GLN A 5 5.63 2.38 -16.17
CA GLN A 5 6.00 2.79 -14.83
C GLN A 5 4.73 3.14 -14.06
N ARG A 6 4.51 2.48 -12.92
CA ARG A 6 3.36 2.70 -12.04
C ARG A 6 3.81 3.40 -10.76
N THR A 7 2.89 4.00 -10.03
CA THR A 7 3.09 4.70 -8.78
C THR A 7 2.37 3.97 -7.66
N LEU A 8 3.14 3.41 -6.72
CA LEU A 8 2.60 2.60 -5.63
C LEU A 8 2.72 3.33 -4.31
N VAL A 9 1.76 3.11 -3.42
CA VAL A 9 1.91 3.46 -2.00
C VAL A 9 2.58 2.28 -1.31
N ILE A 10 3.66 2.55 -0.58
CA ILE A 10 4.31 1.55 0.26
C ILE A 10 4.07 1.96 1.71
N ASP A 11 3.46 1.06 2.47
CA ASP A 11 3.18 1.25 3.89
C ASP A 11 4.47 1.21 4.72
N ALA A 12 4.46 1.93 5.84
CA ALA A 12 5.55 1.94 6.80
C ALA A 12 5.85 0.54 7.36
N SER A 13 4.85 -0.35 7.43
CA SER A 13 5.05 -1.75 7.83
C SER A 13 6.05 -2.48 6.91
N VAL A 14 5.92 -2.34 5.59
CA VAL A 14 6.83 -2.93 4.59
C VAL A 14 8.21 -2.32 4.70
N ALA A 15 8.28 -0.98 4.76
CA ALA A 15 9.55 -0.26 4.88
C ALA A 15 10.31 -0.60 6.16
N ARG A 16 9.59 -0.75 7.29
CA ARG A 16 10.17 -1.16 8.56
C ARG A 16 10.72 -2.57 8.50
N SER A 17 9.99 -3.48 7.84
CA SER A 17 10.36 -4.89 7.74
C SER A 17 11.50 -5.17 6.79
N ALA A 18 11.70 -4.36 5.74
CA ALA A 18 12.80 -4.48 4.79
C ALA A 18 14.17 -4.16 5.43
N GLY A 19 14.58 -4.94 6.44
CA GLY A 19 15.83 -4.79 7.18
C GLY A 19 16.96 -5.64 6.58
N GLY A 20 18.09 -5.69 7.28
CA GLY A 20 19.26 -6.50 6.90
C GLY A 20 19.24 -7.94 7.42
N THR A 21 18.16 -8.37 8.07
CA THR A 21 18.07 -9.75 8.58
C THR A 21 17.66 -10.70 7.47
N GLU A 22 18.10 -11.95 7.56
CA GLU A 22 17.70 -13.06 6.68
C GLU A 22 16.36 -13.70 7.11
N ASN A 23 15.59 -13.00 7.95
CA ASN A 23 14.22 -13.39 8.22
C ASN A 23 13.42 -13.37 6.90
N PRO A 24 12.60 -14.42 6.60
CA PRO A 24 11.86 -14.50 5.34
C PRO A 24 11.01 -13.26 5.02
N ILE A 25 10.38 -12.65 6.02
CA ILE A 25 9.57 -11.42 5.86
C ILE A 25 10.47 -10.24 5.50
N SER A 26 11.61 -10.12 6.17
CA SER A 26 12.57 -9.04 5.93
C SER A 26 13.14 -9.11 4.52
N LYS A 27 13.54 -10.31 4.11
CA LYS A 27 14.01 -10.58 2.75
C LYS A 27 12.91 -10.30 1.72
N ALA A 28 11.69 -10.79 1.90
CA ALA A 28 10.62 -10.58 0.94
C ALA A 28 10.24 -9.08 0.77
N CYS A 29 10.22 -8.31 1.86
CA CYS A 29 9.99 -6.86 1.78
C CYS A 29 11.15 -6.13 1.09
N ARG A 30 12.39 -6.54 1.36
CA ARG A 30 13.60 -5.99 0.72
C ARG A 30 13.60 -6.29 -0.78
N ASP A 31 13.47 -7.55 -1.17
CA ASP A 31 13.42 -7.99 -2.57
C ASP A 31 12.30 -7.27 -3.34
N PHE A 32 11.14 -7.07 -2.72
CA PHE A 32 10.04 -6.27 -3.30
C PHE A 32 10.42 -4.81 -3.54
N MET A 33 11.05 -4.15 -2.57
CA MET A 33 11.50 -2.76 -2.73
C MET A 33 12.62 -2.63 -3.76
N GLU A 34 13.53 -3.60 -3.84
CA GLU A 34 14.58 -3.66 -4.86
C GLU A 34 13.99 -3.80 -6.26
N GLU A 35 12.99 -4.67 -6.43
CA GLU A 35 12.34 -4.86 -7.72
C GLU A 35 11.60 -3.60 -8.17
N ILE A 36 10.92 -2.87 -7.27
CA ILE A 36 10.29 -1.57 -7.58
C ILE A 36 11.32 -0.61 -8.16
N LEU A 37 12.50 -0.55 -7.53
CA LEU A 37 13.59 0.32 -7.97
C LEU A 37 14.18 -0.15 -9.31
N HIS A 38 14.37 -1.45 -9.47
CA HIS A 38 14.94 -2.08 -10.66
C HIS A 38 14.06 -1.85 -11.90
N VAL A 39 12.77 -2.13 -11.79
CA VAL A 39 11.76 -1.88 -12.84
C VAL A 39 11.58 -0.37 -13.07
N GLY A 40 11.86 0.45 -12.06
CA GLY A 40 11.79 1.90 -12.14
C GLY A 40 10.37 2.44 -11.94
N HIS A 41 9.57 1.79 -11.11
CA HIS A 41 8.29 2.33 -10.63
C HIS A 41 8.51 3.54 -9.70
N TYR A 42 7.42 4.22 -9.39
CA TYR A 42 7.36 5.38 -8.50
C TYR A 42 6.73 5.00 -7.16
N VAL A 43 7.00 5.80 -6.14
CA VAL A 43 6.33 5.70 -4.84
C VAL A 43 5.52 6.96 -4.57
N ALA A 44 4.25 6.80 -4.25
CA ALA A 44 3.40 7.86 -3.74
C ALA A 44 3.53 7.96 -2.21
N LEU A 45 3.84 9.14 -1.72
CA LEU A 45 3.85 9.49 -0.30
C LEU A 45 3.11 10.79 -0.10
N ASN A 46 2.33 10.92 0.97
CA ASN A 46 1.94 12.23 1.49
C ASN A 46 2.87 12.64 2.65
N GLN A 47 2.72 13.87 3.14
CA GLN A 47 3.57 14.39 4.20
C GLN A 47 3.46 13.61 5.52
N ALA A 48 2.28 13.05 5.83
CA ALA A 48 2.06 12.29 7.06
C ALA A 48 2.67 10.89 6.98
N LEU A 49 2.46 10.17 5.87
CA LEU A 49 3.04 8.87 5.60
C LEU A 49 4.57 8.95 5.52
N LEU A 50 5.12 10.04 4.93
CA LEU A 50 6.56 10.28 4.93
C LEU A 50 7.12 10.46 6.35
N LYS A 51 6.40 11.16 7.24
CA LYS A 51 6.81 11.31 8.65
C LYS A 51 6.77 9.96 9.39
N GLU A 52 5.74 9.16 9.13
CA GLU A 52 5.63 7.82 9.71
C GLU A 52 6.77 6.91 9.25
N TRP A 53 7.06 6.91 7.95
CA TRP A 53 8.24 6.27 7.38
C TRP A 53 9.52 6.73 8.07
N GLN A 54 9.71 8.04 8.21
CA GLN A 54 10.90 8.59 8.87
C GLN A 54 11.08 8.09 10.30
N LYS A 55 9.98 7.87 11.02
CA LYS A 55 9.96 7.40 12.40
C LYS A 55 10.18 5.89 12.53
N HIS A 56 9.69 5.08 11.60
CA HIS A 56 9.60 3.62 11.75
C HIS A 56 10.45 2.80 10.75
N ARG A 57 11.15 3.45 9.81
CA ARG A 57 12.01 2.81 8.81
C ARG A 57 13.21 2.07 9.38
N SER A 58 13.67 1.06 8.63
CA SER A 58 14.98 0.45 8.80
C SER A 58 16.07 1.32 8.17
N ASN A 59 17.35 1.03 8.46
CA ASN A 59 18.48 1.67 7.79
C ASN A 59 18.45 1.45 6.27
N TYR A 60 18.03 0.26 5.84
CA TYR A 60 17.89 -0.08 4.43
C TYR A 60 16.80 0.77 3.76
N SER A 61 15.59 0.85 4.33
CA SER A 61 14.52 1.62 3.70
C SER A 61 14.78 3.13 3.71
N LEU A 62 15.61 3.63 4.63
CA LEU A 62 16.15 4.99 4.58
C LEU A 62 17.05 5.22 3.35
N GLN A 63 18.01 4.33 3.13
CA GLN A 63 18.92 4.42 1.98
C GLN A 63 18.15 4.27 0.67
N TRP A 64 17.22 3.33 0.62
CA TRP A 64 16.35 3.10 -0.53
C TRP A 64 15.51 4.32 -0.86
N LEU A 65 14.84 4.93 0.13
CA LEU A 65 14.05 6.14 -0.09
C LEU A 65 14.91 7.30 -0.59
N SER A 66 16.10 7.47 -0.01
CA SER A 66 17.06 8.48 -0.46
C SER A 66 17.49 8.28 -1.92
N TYR A 67 17.67 7.02 -2.33
CA TYR A 67 17.98 6.67 -3.72
C TYR A 67 16.80 6.97 -4.66
N MET A 68 15.57 6.60 -4.25
CA MET A 68 14.34 6.91 -5.00
C MET A 68 14.14 8.43 -5.17
N GLN A 69 14.40 9.21 -4.12
CA GLN A 69 14.33 10.68 -4.18
C GLN A 69 15.35 11.25 -5.16
N ARG A 70 16.61 10.81 -5.09
CA ARG A 70 17.68 11.25 -6.01
C ARG A 70 17.37 10.94 -7.47
N ARG A 71 16.68 9.82 -7.73
CA ARG A 71 16.22 9.43 -9.08
C ARG A 71 14.92 10.09 -9.52
N GLY A 72 14.32 10.96 -8.70
CA GLY A 72 13.02 11.56 -9.00
C GLY A 72 11.87 10.56 -9.05
N LYS A 73 12.00 9.42 -8.35
CA LYS A 73 11.02 8.31 -8.30
C LYS A 73 10.05 8.39 -7.11
N VAL A 74 10.09 9.48 -6.34
CA VAL A 74 9.08 9.77 -5.31
C VAL A 74 8.07 10.79 -5.86
N ARG A 75 6.79 10.56 -5.57
CA ARG A 75 5.67 11.46 -5.89
C ARG A 75 5.04 11.90 -4.58
N LEU A 76 5.16 13.18 -4.26
CA LEU A 76 4.45 13.75 -3.13
C LEU A 76 3.01 14.04 -3.55
N VAL A 77 2.07 13.30 -2.97
CA VAL A 77 0.64 13.39 -3.30
C VAL A 77 -0.13 14.10 -2.20
N ARG A 78 -1.21 14.78 -2.61
CA ARG A 78 -2.17 15.41 -1.70
C ARG A 78 -3.51 14.73 -1.89
N CYS A 79 -4.17 14.38 -0.78
CA CYS A 79 -5.52 13.84 -0.85
C CYS A 79 -6.52 14.95 -1.15
N PRO A 80 -7.40 14.79 -2.16
CA PRO A 80 -8.56 15.66 -2.31
C PRO A 80 -9.51 15.51 -1.12
N GLU A 81 -9.99 16.60 -0.54
CA GLU A 81 -10.94 16.59 0.59
C GLU A 81 -12.22 15.80 0.29
N THR A 82 -12.65 15.80 -0.97
CA THR A 82 -13.81 15.05 -1.45
C THR A 82 -13.70 13.55 -1.19
N ARG A 83 -12.49 12.98 -1.36
CA ARG A 83 -12.22 11.56 -1.10
C ARG A 83 -12.23 11.23 0.39
N ASN A 84 -11.75 12.13 1.25
CA ASN A 84 -11.82 11.96 2.71
C ASN A 84 -13.28 11.88 3.21
N ARG A 85 -14.18 12.65 2.60
CA ARG A 85 -15.62 12.60 2.91
C ARG A 85 -16.24 11.25 2.54
N ILE A 86 -15.87 10.68 1.38
CA ILE A 86 -16.33 9.35 0.94
C ILE A 86 -15.92 8.28 1.96
N LEU A 87 -14.63 8.24 2.35
CA LEU A 87 -14.11 7.31 3.35
C LEU A 87 -14.81 7.46 4.70
N THR A 88 -14.95 8.71 5.16
CA THR A 88 -15.60 9.00 6.44
C THR A 88 -17.06 8.56 6.44
N ASN A 89 -17.80 8.85 5.37
CA ASN A 89 -19.21 8.46 5.25
C ASN A 89 -19.37 6.94 5.19
N CYS A 90 -18.54 6.26 4.39
CA CYS A 90 -18.55 4.79 4.30
C CYS A 90 -18.31 4.15 5.68
N VAL A 91 -17.23 4.55 6.36
CA VAL A 91 -16.85 3.98 7.66
C VAL A 91 -17.89 4.30 8.73
N ASN A 92 -18.48 5.49 8.72
CA ASN A 92 -19.48 5.87 9.72
C ASN A 92 -20.81 5.15 9.48
N GLY A 93 -21.24 5.07 8.22
CA GLY A 93 -22.57 4.56 7.83
C GLY A 93 -22.68 3.03 7.76
N THR A 94 -21.56 2.30 7.84
CA THR A 94 -21.59 0.83 7.81
C THR A 94 -21.83 0.22 9.19
N ASP A 95 -22.60 -0.86 9.26
CA ASP A 95 -22.75 -1.71 10.45
C ASP A 95 -21.90 -2.98 10.36
N ALA A 96 -21.17 -3.17 9.25
CA ALA A 96 -20.38 -4.38 8.99
C ALA A 96 -19.11 -4.48 9.86
N ILE A 97 -18.69 -3.38 10.49
CA ILE A 97 -17.53 -3.34 11.39
C ILE A 97 -17.84 -2.57 12.68
N THR A 98 -17.21 -3.00 13.78
CA THR A 98 -17.34 -2.42 15.13
C THR A 98 -16.72 -1.02 15.24
N SER A 99 -17.07 -0.26 16.28
CA SER A 99 -16.47 1.07 16.53
C SER A 99 -14.94 1.03 16.62
N ASN A 100 -14.37 0.02 17.30
CA ASN A 100 -12.91 -0.12 17.41
C ASN A 100 -12.25 -0.39 16.04
N GLN A 101 -12.92 -1.15 15.18
CA GLN A 101 -12.46 -1.38 13.81
C GLN A 101 -12.58 -0.11 12.96
N LYS A 102 -13.66 0.67 13.11
CA LYS A 102 -13.79 1.99 12.47
C LYS A 102 -12.62 2.90 12.84
N ASP A 103 -12.22 2.94 14.11
CA ASP A 103 -11.07 3.72 14.57
C ASP A 103 -9.73 3.22 14.04
N ALA A 104 -9.56 1.90 13.91
CA ALA A 104 -8.38 1.33 13.27
C ALA A 104 -8.29 1.77 11.80
N VAL A 105 -9.38 1.62 11.04
CA VAL A 105 -9.43 2.01 9.63
C VAL A 105 -9.14 3.51 9.46
N ARG A 106 -9.69 4.38 10.33
CA ARG A 106 -9.44 5.83 10.29
C ARG A 106 -7.96 6.20 10.43
N LYS A 107 -7.18 5.45 11.23
CA LYS A 107 -5.75 5.71 11.39
C LYS A 107 -4.99 5.49 10.08
N ASP A 108 -5.42 4.52 9.29
CA ASP A 108 -4.76 4.14 8.04
C ASP A 108 -5.41 4.75 6.77
N PHE A 109 -6.31 5.74 6.93
CA PHE A 109 -6.88 6.50 5.79
C PHE A 109 -5.80 7.10 4.89
N LEU A 110 -4.63 7.40 5.45
CA LEU A 110 -3.49 7.94 4.72
C LEU A 110 -3.05 7.02 3.57
N LEU A 111 -3.15 5.70 3.72
CA LEU A 111 -2.77 4.75 2.68
C LEU A 111 -3.73 4.84 1.49
N LEU A 112 -5.04 4.78 1.73
CA LEU A 112 -6.07 4.89 0.68
C LEU A 112 -6.04 6.25 0.00
N HIS A 113 -5.85 7.31 0.77
CA HIS A 113 -5.69 8.66 0.25
C HIS A 113 -4.50 8.78 -0.72
N CYS A 114 -3.35 8.19 -0.38
CA CYS A 114 -2.21 8.18 -1.29
C CYS A 114 -2.49 7.31 -2.52
N ALA A 115 -3.23 6.21 -2.36
CA ALA A 115 -3.56 5.29 -3.44
C ALA A 115 -4.45 5.98 -4.48
N TRP A 116 -5.51 6.64 -4.05
CA TRP A 116 -6.43 7.38 -4.94
C TRP A 116 -5.82 8.61 -5.60
N ALA A 117 -4.76 9.16 -5.02
CA ALA A 117 -4.00 10.25 -5.62
C ALA A 117 -2.87 9.75 -6.54
N SER A 118 -2.78 8.44 -6.77
CA SER A 118 -1.78 7.79 -7.62
C SER A 118 -2.44 6.72 -8.51
N ASP A 119 -1.90 5.51 -8.58
CA ASP A 119 -2.39 4.44 -9.46
C ASP A 119 -3.31 3.42 -8.74
N GLU A 120 -3.81 3.76 -7.54
CA GLU A 120 -4.66 2.91 -6.70
C GLU A 120 -3.98 1.60 -6.28
N LEU A 121 -2.65 1.62 -6.13
CA LEU A 121 -1.84 0.47 -5.74
C LEU A 121 -1.27 0.66 -4.33
N VAL A 122 -1.52 -0.29 -3.43
CA VAL A 122 -1.01 -0.28 -2.05
C VAL A 122 -0.23 -1.56 -1.76
N SER A 123 0.96 -1.40 -1.20
CA SER A 123 1.73 -2.49 -0.60
C SER A 123 1.78 -2.33 0.92
N SER A 124 1.23 -3.30 1.65
CA SER A 124 1.20 -3.30 3.11
C SER A 124 1.15 -4.73 3.65
N MET A 125 1.75 -4.92 4.83
CA MET A 125 1.71 -6.19 5.54
C MET A 125 0.48 -6.35 6.44
N ASP A 126 -0.36 -5.33 6.58
CA ASP A 126 -1.50 -5.36 7.51
C ASP A 126 -2.71 -6.11 6.92
N GLU A 127 -2.72 -7.42 7.12
CA GLU A 127 -3.82 -8.29 6.69
C GLU A 127 -5.13 -8.03 7.45
N LYS A 128 -5.06 -7.50 8.67
CA LYS A 128 -6.27 -7.13 9.41
C LYS A 128 -6.91 -5.92 8.75
N MET A 129 -6.10 -4.92 8.40
CA MET A 129 -6.57 -3.75 7.67
C MET A 129 -7.09 -4.13 6.28
N ARG A 130 -6.37 -4.98 5.53
CA ARG A 130 -6.85 -5.52 4.24
C ARG A 130 -8.22 -6.18 4.36
N LYS A 131 -8.45 -6.98 5.41
CA LYS A 131 -9.74 -7.63 5.68
C LYS A 131 -10.85 -6.64 6.05
N LEU A 132 -10.56 -5.62 6.86
CA LEU A 132 -11.54 -4.58 7.18
C LEU A 132 -11.92 -3.79 5.94
N LEU A 133 -10.93 -3.43 5.12
CA LEU A 133 -11.16 -2.71 3.88
C LEU A 133 -11.89 -3.55 2.83
N SER A 134 -11.67 -4.86 2.76
CA SER A 134 -12.41 -5.74 1.85
C SER A 134 -13.88 -5.87 2.24
N ILE A 135 -14.19 -5.82 3.55
CA ILE A 135 -15.59 -5.74 4.02
C ILE A 135 -16.23 -4.41 3.58
N LEU A 136 -15.53 -3.29 3.83
CA LEU A 136 -16.01 -1.96 3.42
C LEU A 136 -16.13 -1.81 1.89
N ALA A 137 -15.29 -2.50 1.13
CA ALA A 137 -15.29 -2.49 -0.33
C ALA A 137 -16.59 -3.02 -0.95
N LEU A 138 -17.37 -3.82 -0.20
CA LEU A 138 -18.69 -4.29 -0.64
C LEU A 138 -19.74 -3.16 -0.68
N GLU A 139 -19.54 -2.14 0.16
CA GLU A 139 -20.46 -1.00 0.30
C GLU A 139 -19.90 0.29 -0.32
N CYS A 140 -18.60 0.32 -0.65
CA CYS A 140 -17.90 1.50 -1.16
C CYS A 140 -16.97 1.12 -2.33
N ALA A 141 -17.42 1.42 -3.54
CA ALA A 141 -16.72 1.06 -4.78
C ALA A 141 -15.33 1.70 -4.87
N GLU A 142 -15.14 2.89 -4.30
CA GLU A 142 -13.88 3.61 -4.25
C GLU A 142 -12.84 2.88 -3.39
N ILE A 143 -13.24 2.27 -2.29
CA ILE A 143 -12.33 1.40 -1.52
C ILE A 143 -12.07 0.14 -2.32
N GLY A 144 -13.12 -0.42 -2.93
CA GLY A 144 -13.03 -1.64 -3.73
C GLY A 144 -12.12 -1.57 -4.95
N SER A 145 -11.83 -0.38 -5.49
CA SER A 145 -10.96 -0.23 -6.67
C SER A 145 -9.47 -0.41 -6.36
N VAL A 146 -9.07 -0.20 -5.10
CA VAL A 146 -7.66 -0.27 -4.69
C VAL A 146 -7.13 -1.70 -4.79
N THR A 147 -5.99 -1.84 -5.45
CA THR A 147 -5.21 -3.07 -5.57
C THR A 147 -4.27 -3.17 -4.37
N TRP A 148 -4.39 -4.25 -3.60
CA TRP A 148 -3.57 -4.50 -2.42
C TRP A 148 -2.61 -5.65 -2.64
N VAL A 149 -1.37 -5.49 -2.20
CA VAL A 149 -0.36 -6.56 -2.19
C VAL A 149 0.37 -6.60 -0.85
N ASN A 150 0.62 -7.80 -0.32
CA ASN A 150 1.46 -8.02 0.84
C ASN A 150 2.73 -8.76 0.42
N PRO A 151 3.91 -8.12 0.46
CA PRO A 151 5.16 -8.76 0.06
C PRO A 151 5.59 -9.90 1.00
N ALA A 152 5.09 -9.92 2.24
CA ALA A 152 5.36 -11.00 3.19
C ALA A 152 4.52 -12.26 2.93
N ARG A 153 3.51 -12.20 2.07
CA ARG A 153 2.67 -13.34 1.68
C ARG A 153 3.15 -13.92 0.36
N ALA A 154 3.49 -15.20 0.37
CA ALA A 154 3.97 -15.88 -0.83
C ALA A 154 2.89 -15.97 -1.92
N GLU A 155 1.61 -16.12 -1.54
CA GLU A 155 0.49 -16.23 -2.46
C GLU A 155 0.28 -14.94 -3.27
N ASP A 156 0.61 -13.80 -2.67
CA ASP A 156 0.51 -12.49 -3.30
C ASP A 156 1.56 -12.30 -4.40
N LYS A 157 2.62 -13.12 -4.46
CA LYS A 157 3.66 -13.09 -5.52
C LYS A 157 4.15 -11.66 -5.83
N ALA A 158 4.34 -10.84 -4.80
CA ALA A 158 4.49 -9.39 -4.93
C ALA A 158 5.65 -8.96 -5.84
N VAL A 159 6.81 -9.62 -5.74
CA VAL A 159 7.97 -9.38 -6.62
C VAL A 159 7.64 -9.69 -8.07
N GLY A 160 7.01 -10.85 -8.33
CA GLY A 160 6.60 -11.25 -9.67
C GLY A 160 5.59 -10.27 -10.29
N TRP A 161 4.66 -9.76 -9.47
CA TRP A 161 3.69 -8.76 -9.86
C TRP A 161 4.32 -7.41 -10.23
N VAL A 162 5.26 -6.91 -9.43
CA VAL A 162 6.04 -5.70 -9.76
C VAL A 162 6.83 -5.90 -11.04
N LYS A 163 7.51 -7.05 -11.19
CA LYS A 163 8.27 -7.39 -12.39
C LYS A 163 7.40 -7.46 -13.65
N ALA A 164 6.13 -7.89 -13.51
CA ALA A 164 5.14 -7.90 -14.58
C ALA A 164 4.53 -6.52 -14.90
N GLY A 165 4.98 -5.46 -14.21
CA GLY A 165 4.59 -4.07 -14.41
C GLY A 165 3.51 -3.56 -13.46
N ALA A 166 3.33 -4.21 -12.30
CA ALA A 166 2.38 -3.80 -11.26
C ALA A 166 0.98 -3.51 -11.80
N ARG A 167 0.46 -4.44 -12.61
CA ARG A 167 -0.85 -4.31 -13.28
C ARG A 167 -1.98 -4.35 -12.25
N THR A 168 -3.04 -3.60 -12.52
CA THR A 168 -4.28 -3.73 -11.75
C THR A 168 -4.93 -5.07 -12.11
N GLU A 169 -4.91 -6.01 -11.16
CA GLU A 169 -5.48 -7.36 -11.31
C GLU A 169 -6.74 -7.46 -10.45
N GLU A 170 -7.84 -7.99 -11.02
CA GLU A 170 -9.15 -8.00 -10.36
C GLU A 170 -9.16 -8.81 -9.05
N ASP A 171 -8.38 -9.89 -8.97
CA ASP A 171 -8.23 -10.75 -7.79
C ASP A 171 -7.45 -10.09 -6.64
N ARG A 172 -6.66 -9.05 -6.95
CA ARG A 172 -5.93 -8.24 -5.96
C ARG A 172 -6.71 -7.04 -5.45
N LYS A 173 -7.81 -6.67 -6.12
CA LYS A 173 -8.66 -5.58 -5.68
C LYS A 173 -9.36 -5.93 -4.39
N LEU A 174 -9.48 -4.95 -3.49
CA LEU A 174 -10.14 -5.13 -2.21
C LEU A 174 -11.58 -5.65 -2.33
N ARG A 175 -12.31 -5.32 -3.40
CA ARG A 175 -13.68 -5.83 -3.65
C ARG A 175 -13.75 -7.33 -3.96
N SER A 176 -12.72 -7.91 -4.54
CA SER A 176 -12.70 -9.31 -5.00
C SER A 176 -11.82 -10.18 -4.11
N TRP A 177 -11.09 -9.56 -3.19
CA TRP A 177 -10.19 -10.27 -2.30
C TRP A 177 -11.00 -11.04 -1.25
N ASN A 178 -10.90 -12.37 -1.34
CA ASN A 178 -11.47 -13.26 -0.34
C ASN A 178 -10.39 -13.55 0.71
N ALA A 179 -10.67 -13.19 1.96
CA ALA A 179 -9.80 -13.57 3.07
C ALA A 179 -9.67 -15.09 3.10
N PRO A 180 -8.44 -15.65 3.22
CA PRO A 180 -8.29 -17.06 3.53
C PRO A 180 -9.08 -17.38 4.81
N THR A 181 -9.91 -18.42 4.74
CA THR A 181 -10.63 -18.99 5.90
C THR A 181 -9.68 -19.46 6.98
#